data_AF-A0AAQ0U9L3-F1
#
_entry.id   AF-A0AAQ0U9L3-F1
#
_cell.length_a   1.000
_cell.length_b   1.000
_cell.length_c   1.000
_cell.angle_alpha   90.00
_cell.angle_beta   90.00
_cell.angle_gamma   90.00
#
_symmetry.space_group_name_H-M   'P 1'
#
loop_
_entity.id
_entity.type
_entity.pdbx_description
1 polymer ?
#
loop_
_entity_poly.entity_id
_entity_poly.type
_entity_poly.pdbx_seq_one_letter_code
_entity_poly.pdbx_strand_id
1 'polypeptide(L)'
;MSRRISQSITPTADDITVLRNPFAAPKGGGDPVITELRRVLKNAIPSWLPKLSEDQELTAPRLDEIKKAVATRRQIIEVLPDGKARDDALAALDKADTIVLEMDTELSGVGAFTGTTA
;
A
#
# COMPACT_ATOMS: atom_id res chain seq x y z
N MET A 1 -26.55 10.02 17.77
CA MET A 1 -25.80 9.60 16.57
C MET A 1 -24.60 10.52 16.41
N SER A 2 -23.39 10.07 16.77
CA SER A 2 -22.18 10.88 16.59
C SER A 2 -21.75 10.84 15.13
N ARG A 3 -21.78 11.98 14.45
CA ARG A 3 -21.18 12.14 13.12
C ARG A 3 -19.67 11.99 13.30
N ARG A 4 -19.07 10.90 12.81
CA ARG A 4 -17.61 10.76 12.72
C ARG A 4 -17.17 11.50 11.47
N ILE A 5 -16.42 12.58 11.63
CA ILE A 5 -15.74 13.24 10.53
C ILE A 5 -14.59 12.30 10.14
N SER A 6 -14.72 11.63 9.00
CA SER A 6 -13.61 10.85 8.44
C SER A 6 -12.58 11.82 7.89
N GLN A 7 -11.38 11.78 8.44
CA GLN A 7 -10.23 12.51 7.90
C GLN A 7 -9.65 11.73 6.73
N SER A 8 -9.22 12.47 5.72
CA SER A 8 -8.60 11.98 4.51
C SER A 8 -7.35 12.79 4.18
N ILE A 9 -6.41 12.15 3.49
CA ILE A 9 -5.23 12.78 2.93
C ILE A 9 -5.27 12.67 1.41
N THR A 10 -4.84 13.72 0.73
CA THR A 10 -4.64 13.70 -0.72
C THR A 10 -3.17 13.33 -0.97
N PRO A 11 -2.87 12.11 -1.42
CA PRO A 11 -1.50 11.69 -1.67
C PRO A 11 -0.91 12.46 -2.85
N THR A 12 0.40 12.73 -2.80
CA THR A 12 1.10 13.36 -3.93
C THR A 12 1.33 12.36 -5.07
N ALA A 13 1.70 12.86 -6.25
CA ALA A 13 2.08 12.03 -7.39
C ALA A 13 3.22 11.04 -7.07
N ASP A 14 4.18 11.48 -6.25
CA ASP A 14 5.32 10.67 -5.81
C ASP A 14 4.85 9.57 -4.85
N ASP A 15 3.99 9.90 -3.89
CA ASP A 15 3.41 8.92 -2.97
C ASP A 15 2.64 7.85 -3.73
N ILE A 16 1.79 8.25 -4.69
CA ILE A 16 1.03 7.32 -5.53
C ILE A 16 1.96 6.39 -6.29
N THR A 17 3.06 6.92 -6.81
CA THR A 17 4.05 6.12 -7.53
C THR A 17 4.68 5.08 -6.61
N VAL A 18 5.09 5.48 -5.40
CA VAL A 18 5.68 4.56 -4.41
C VAL A 18 4.67 3.54 -3.92
N LEU A 19 3.43 3.95 -3.65
CA LEU A 19 2.35 3.05 -3.20
C LEU A 19 1.98 2.04 -4.28
N ARG A 20 2.01 2.41 -5.55
CA ARG A 20 1.65 1.51 -6.67
C ARG A 20 2.79 0.62 -7.11
N ASN A 21 4.03 1.08 -6.99
CA ASN A 21 5.20 0.41 -7.57
C ASN A 21 5.36 -1.06 -7.12
N PRO A 22 5.24 -1.41 -5.82
CA PRO A 22 5.27 -2.80 -5.40
C PRO A 22 4.19 -3.61 -6.11
N PHE A 23 2.99 -3.05 -6.26
CA PHE A 23 1.80 -3.71 -6.77
C PHE A 23 1.64 -3.67 -8.30
N ALA A 24 2.62 -3.14 -9.01
CA ALA A 24 2.63 -3.16 -10.47
C ALA A 24 2.51 -4.59 -10.98
N ALA A 25 1.80 -4.75 -12.10
CA ALA A 25 1.56 -6.05 -12.72
C ALA A 25 2.91 -6.75 -12.99
N PRO A 26 3.15 -7.96 -12.43
CA PRO A 26 4.40 -8.66 -12.64
C PRO A 26 4.59 -8.99 -14.11
N LYS A 27 5.69 -8.50 -14.70
CA LYS A 27 6.13 -8.92 -16.04
C LYS A 27 6.91 -10.24 -15.87
N GLY A 28 6.55 -11.27 -16.62
CA GLY A 28 7.24 -12.56 -16.54
C GLY A 28 6.77 -13.54 -17.60
N GLY A 29 7.58 -14.57 -17.86
CA GLY A 29 7.32 -15.59 -18.88
C GLY A 29 6.02 -16.38 -18.65
N GLY A 30 5.60 -17.12 -19.67
CA GLY A 30 4.35 -17.91 -19.68
C GLY A 30 4.43 -19.24 -18.92
N ASP A 31 5.29 -19.34 -17.90
CA ASP A 31 5.37 -20.54 -17.07
C ASP A 31 4.08 -20.67 -16.22
N PRO A 32 3.46 -21.87 -16.15
CA PRO A 32 2.23 -22.08 -15.39
C PRO A 32 2.34 -21.76 -13.89
N VAL A 33 3.47 -22.10 -13.24
CA VAL A 33 3.70 -21.85 -11.81
C VAL A 33 3.89 -20.36 -11.57
N ILE A 34 4.64 -19.67 -12.43
CA ILE A 34 4.79 -18.21 -12.38
C ILE A 34 3.44 -17.52 -12.57
N THR A 35 2.58 -18.08 -13.43
CA THR A 35 1.23 -17.55 -13.68
C THR A 35 0.32 -17.67 -12.46
N GLU A 36 0.32 -18.82 -11.78
CA GLU A 36 -0.45 -19.00 -10.54
C GLU A 36 0.09 -18.13 -9.40
N LEU A 37 1.42 -18.03 -9.24
CA LEU A 37 2.02 -17.12 -8.26
C LEU A 37 1.61 -15.67 -8.53
N ARG A 38 1.61 -15.23 -9.79
CA ARG A 38 1.12 -13.91 -10.19
C ARG A 38 -0.35 -13.71 -9.84
N ARG A 39 -1.19 -14.74 -9.99
CA ARG A 39 -2.60 -14.69 -9.62
C ARG A 39 -2.77 -14.52 -8.11
N VAL A 40 -2.05 -15.30 -7.30
CA VAL A 40 -2.07 -15.17 -5.83
C VAL A 40 -1.64 -13.77 -5.41
N LEU A 41 -0.50 -13.29 -5.94
CA LEU A 41 0.00 -11.94 -5.65
C LEU A 41 -1.00 -10.84 -6.06
N LYS A 42 -1.71 -11.01 -7.18
CA LYS A 42 -2.72 -10.05 -7.63
C LYS A 42 -3.99 -10.06 -6.77
N ASN A 43 -4.43 -11.24 -6.34
CA ASN A 43 -5.66 -11.39 -5.54
C ASN A 43 -5.52 -10.84 -4.11
N ALA A 44 -4.29 -10.76 -3.60
CA ALA A 44 -3.98 -10.20 -2.28
C ALA A 44 -4.07 -8.66 -2.23
N ILE A 45 -4.27 -7.99 -3.36
CA ILE A 45 -4.18 -6.53 -3.47
C ILE A 45 -5.58 -5.95 -3.71
N PRO A 46 -5.95 -4.85 -3.02
CA PRO A 46 -7.19 -4.14 -3.31
C PRO A 46 -7.25 -3.71 -4.79
N SER A 47 -8.38 -3.97 -5.44
CA SER A 47 -8.55 -3.73 -6.89
C SER A 47 -8.44 -2.25 -7.29
N TRP A 48 -8.60 -1.34 -6.33
CA TRP A 48 -8.46 0.10 -6.51
C TRP A 48 -7.01 0.59 -6.42
N LEU A 49 -6.14 -0.10 -5.67
CA LEU A 49 -4.77 0.38 -5.40
C LEU A 49 -3.93 0.53 -6.68
N PRO A 50 -3.95 -0.40 -7.66
CA PRO A 50 -3.27 -0.20 -8.94
C PRO A 50 -3.81 0.96 -9.78
N LYS A 51 -5.03 1.45 -9.46
CA LYS A 51 -5.74 2.53 -10.14
C LYS A 51 -5.75 3.83 -9.33
N LEU A 52 -5.00 3.89 -8.23
CA LEU A 52 -4.90 5.07 -7.39
C LEU A 52 -4.40 6.26 -8.22
N SER A 53 -5.05 7.41 -8.04
CA SER A 53 -4.76 8.68 -8.71
C SER A 53 -4.76 9.83 -7.69
N GLU A 54 -4.23 10.99 -8.08
CA GLU A 54 -4.09 12.18 -7.22
C GLU A 54 -5.44 12.70 -6.74
N ASP A 55 -6.50 12.52 -7.53
CA ASP A 55 -7.86 12.91 -7.17
C ASP A 55 -8.50 12.02 -6.10
N GLN A 56 -7.85 10.92 -5.70
CA GLN A 56 -8.39 9.98 -4.73
C GLN A 56 -7.83 10.23 -3.34
N GLU A 57 -8.73 10.67 -2.47
CA GLU A 57 -8.48 10.75 -1.04
C GLU A 57 -8.24 9.36 -0.42
N LEU A 58 -7.22 9.29 0.43
CA LEU A 58 -6.89 8.14 1.26
C LEU A 58 -7.41 8.39 2.67
N THR A 59 -8.28 7.51 3.13
CA THR A 59 -8.78 7.48 4.51
C THR A 59 -8.04 6.41 5.31
N ALA A 60 -8.12 6.46 6.65
CA ALA A 60 -7.50 5.45 7.51
C ALA A 60 -7.86 3.99 7.14
N PRO A 61 -9.12 3.64 6.79
CA PRO A 61 -9.44 2.30 6.29
C PRO A 61 -8.71 1.91 5.00
N ARG A 62 -8.49 2.86 4.08
CA ARG A 62 -7.73 2.60 2.84
C ARG A 62 -6.25 2.38 3.12
N LEU A 63 -5.68 3.11 4.07
CA LEU A 63 -4.31 2.89 4.51
C LEU A 63 -4.16 1.50 5.17
N ASP A 64 -5.12 1.07 5.98
CA ASP A 64 -5.14 -0.28 6.57
C ASP A 64 -5.23 -1.39 5.50
N GLU A 65 -6.02 -1.18 4.43
CA GLU A 65 -6.04 -2.09 3.29
C GLU A 65 -4.66 -2.19 2.59
N ILE A 66 -3.93 -1.09 2.45
CA ILE A 66 -2.57 -1.10 1.89
C ILE A 66 -1.62 -1.85 2.83
N LYS A 67 -1.66 -1.59 4.15
CA LYS A 67 -0.82 -2.31 5.14
C LYS A 67 -1.03 -3.82 5.06
N LYS A 68 -2.28 -4.28 4.94
CA LYS A 68 -2.60 -5.71 4.76
C LYS A 68 -2.06 -6.29 3.45
N ALA A 69 -2.16 -5.52 2.35
CA ALA A 69 -1.62 -5.93 1.06
C ALA A 69 -0.08 -6.04 1.11
N VAL A 70 0.59 -5.09 1.76
CA VAL A 70 2.05 -5.09 1.99
C VAL A 70 2.45 -6.32 2.80
N ALA A 71 1.79 -6.56 3.94
CA ALA A 71 2.11 -7.69 4.81
C ALA A 71 1.93 -9.04 4.11
N THR A 72 0.82 -9.23 3.39
CA THR A 72 0.54 -10.46 2.64
C THR A 72 1.60 -10.69 1.57
N ARG A 73 1.98 -9.62 0.85
CA ARG A 73 3.00 -9.73 -0.20
C ARG A 73 4.39 -9.98 0.34
N ARG A 74 4.75 -9.37 1.48
CA ARG A 74 6.02 -9.62 2.18
C ARG A 74 6.15 -11.09 2.57
N GLN A 75 5.11 -11.67 3.18
CA GLN A 75 5.08 -13.10 3.55
C GLN A 75 5.33 -14.03 2.35
N ILE A 76 4.76 -13.73 1.18
CA ILE A 76 4.96 -14.53 -0.02
C ILE A 76 6.39 -14.38 -0.56
N ILE A 77 6.93 -13.15 -0.57
CA ILE A 77 8.27 -12.86 -1.12
C ILE A 77 9.38 -13.40 -0.22
N GLU A 78 9.21 -13.39 1.10
CA GLU A 78 10.21 -13.90 2.05
C GLU A 78 10.44 -15.42 1.92
N VAL A 79 9.47 -16.16 1.39
CA VAL A 79 9.60 -17.61 1.14
C VAL A 79 10.40 -17.89 -0.14
N LEU A 80 10.58 -16.89 -1.01
CA LEU A 80 11.37 -17.03 -2.24
C LEU A 80 12.87 -17.07 -1.91
N PRO A 81 13.68 -17.77 -2.74
CA PRO A 81 15.13 -17.79 -2.56
C PRO A 81 15.71 -16.39 -2.61
N ASP A 82 16.81 -16.20 -1.88
CA ASP A 82 17.56 -14.95 -1.89
C ASP A 82 17.98 -14.58 -3.31
N GLY A 83 17.97 -13.29 -3.60
CA GLY A 83 18.39 -12.77 -4.89
C GLY A 83 17.93 -11.35 -5.11
N LYS A 84 18.59 -10.67 -6.05
CA LYS A 84 18.36 -9.24 -6.34
C LYS A 84 16.87 -8.90 -6.54
N ALA A 85 16.13 -9.75 -7.25
CA ALA A 85 14.70 -9.52 -7.49
C ALA A 85 13.85 -9.60 -6.22
N ARG A 86 14.21 -10.46 -5.27
CA ARG A 86 13.57 -10.53 -3.95
C ARG A 86 13.91 -9.28 -3.14
N ASP A 87 15.19 -8.93 -3.07
CA ASP A 87 15.66 -7.78 -2.27
C ASP A 87 15.06 -6.47 -2.77
N ASP A 88 15.07 -6.24 -4.08
CA ASP A 88 14.47 -5.05 -4.71
C ASP A 88 12.95 -4.99 -4.44
N ALA A 89 12.26 -6.13 -4.40
CA ALA A 89 10.84 -6.20 -4.13
C ALA A 89 10.50 -5.96 -2.64
N LEU A 90 11.32 -6.48 -1.72
CA LEU A 90 11.20 -6.20 -0.28
C LEU A 90 11.47 -4.72 0.00
N ALA A 91 12.52 -4.14 -0.59
CA ALA A 91 12.83 -2.72 -0.45
C ALA A 91 11.71 -1.82 -0.99
N ALA A 92 11.04 -2.22 -2.07
CA ALA A 92 9.87 -1.49 -2.58
C ALA A 92 8.68 -1.56 -1.60
N LEU A 93 8.45 -2.71 -0.97
CA LEU A 93 7.43 -2.87 0.06
C LEU A 93 7.73 -2.04 1.31
N ASP A 94 8.99 -2.00 1.75
CA ASP A 94 9.43 -1.20 2.90
C ASP A 94 9.15 0.30 2.66
N LYS A 95 9.45 0.81 1.47
CA LYS A 95 9.14 2.20 1.10
C LYS A 95 7.64 2.49 1.14
N ALA A 96 6.82 1.58 0.61
CA ALA A 96 5.38 1.74 0.66
C ALA A 96 4.83 1.71 2.10
N ASP A 97 5.37 0.84 2.95
CA ASP A 97 5.01 0.76 4.37
C ASP A 97 5.36 2.05 5.12
N THR A 98 6.56 2.60 4.88
CA THR A 98 6.99 3.89 5.46
C THR A 98 6.03 5.03 5.09
N ILE A 99 5.70 5.19 3.81
CA ILE A 99 4.78 6.26 3.38
C ILE A 99 3.40 6.08 4.00
N VAL A 100 2.89 4.84 4.06
CA VAL A 100 1.59 4.57 4.69
C VAL A 100 1.62 4.90 6.19
N LEU A 101 2.72 4.61 6.89
CA LEU A 101 2.89 4.97 8.30
C LEU A 101 2.99 6.49 8.52
N GLU A 102 3.68 7.20 7.64
CA GLU A 102 3.74 8.67 7.65
C GLU A 102 2.34 9.27 7.46
N MET A 103 1.60 8.83 6.43
CA MET A 103 0.22 9.27 6.18
C MET A 103 -0.75 8.96 7.33
N ASP A 104 -0.60 7.78 7.96
CA ASP A 104 -1.43 7.38 9.09
C ASP A 104 -1.11 8.22 10.35
N THR A 105 0.16 8.58 10.51
CA THR A 105 0.62 9.50 11.57
C THR A 105 0.08 10.90 11.34
N GLU A 106 0.11 11.41 10.10
CA GLU A 106 -0.45 12.71 9.74
C GLU A 106 -1.96 12.77 9.97
N LEU A 107 -2.71 11.74 9.53
CA LEU A 107 -4.15 11.63 9.81
C LEU A 107 -4.42 11.63 11.32
N SER A 108 -3.67 10.85 12.09
CA SER A 108 -3.83 10.80 13.55
C SER A 108 -3.44 12.12 14.23
N GLY A 109 -2.43 12.83 13.71
CA GLY A 109 -1.95 14.11 14.22
C GLY A 109 -2.93 15.27 13.98
N VAL A 110 -3.63 15.28 12.84
CA VAL A 110 -4.70 16.26 12.55
C VAL A 110 -5.86 16.12 13.55
N GLY A 111 -6.16 14.91 14.01
CA GLY A 111 -7.12 14.66 15.09
C GLY A 111 -6.71 15.26 16.45
N ALA A 112 -5.41 15.34 16.75
CA ALA A 112 -4.90 15.90 18.00
C ALA A 112 -4.90 17.45 18.02
N PHE A 113 -4.64 18.09 16.88
CA PHE A 113 -4.55 19.56 16.80
C PHE A 113 -5.94 20.24 16.77
N THR A 114 -6.96 19.56 16.23
CA THR A 114 -8.34 20.07 16.20
C THR A 114 -9.10 19.89 17.52
N GLY A 115 -8.55 19.11 18.47
CA GLY A 115 -9.12 18.90 19.80
C GLY A 115 -8.68 19.89 20.89
N THR A 116 -7.75 20.81 20.59
CA THR A 116 -7.11 21.66 21.62
C THR A 116 -7.52 23.15 21.54
N THR A 117 -8.43 23.53 20.65
CA THR A 117 -9.05 24.87 20.70
C THR A 117 -10.39 24.78 21.43
N ALA A 118 -10.31 24.81 22.77
CA ALA A 118 -11.43 25.12 23.66
C ALA A 118 -11.15 26.44 24.37
#